data_AF-A0A928E484-F1
#
_entry.id   AF-A0A928E484-F1
#
_cell.length_a   1.000
_cell.length_b   1.000
_cell.length_c   1.000
_cell.angle_alpha   90.00
_cell.angle_beta   90.00
_cell.angle_gamma   90.00
#
_symmetry.space_group_name_H-M   'P 1'
#
loop_
_entity.id
_entity.type
_entity.pdbx_description
1 polymer ?
#
loop_
_entity_poly.entity_id
_entity_poly.type
_entity_poly.pdbx_seq_one_letter_code
_entity_poly.pdbx_strand_id
1 'polypeptide(L)'
;MYRINGRISDANKTLSHQYSLIVKIQSVLKNKSATNAVAENAEMIYQDLLQNLIPIMATIDIMPRNTSEHPLWRALGGIMDEYARNPFALEKLRRAIKLDSEIARSVDNYMRRADAFLAHLNATEPDGILSATFTDGLLGKSLTFFAQAKQLATQGE
;
A
#
# COMPACT_ATOMS: atom_id res chain seq x y z
N MET A 1 10.72 5.95 -40.29
CA MET A 1 11.56 5.02 -39.50
C MET A 1 11.92 5.50 -38.09
N TYR A 2 11.49 6.70 -37.63
CA TYR A 2 11.89 7.26 -36.32
C TYR A 2 11.06 6.84 -35.09
N ARG A 3 9.88 6.19 -35.26
CA ARG A 3 8.99 5.82 -34.13
C ARG A 3 9.35 4.50 -33.43
N ILE A 4 10.12 3.62 -34.07
CA ILE A 4 10.46 2.29 -33.51
C ILE A 4 11.62 2.41 -32.51
N ASN A 5 12.61 3.27 -32.78
CA ASN A 5 13.77 3.48 -31.90
C ASN A 5 13.40 4.10 -30.54
N GLY A 6 12.38 4.97 -30.48
CA GLY A 6 11.90 5.54 -29.21
C GLY A 6 11.29 4.48 -28.29
N ARG A 7 10.44 3.60 -28.83
CA ARG A 7 9.81 2.51 -28.08
C ARG A 7 10.81 1.49 -27.55
N ILE A 8 11.86 1.19 -28.31
CA ILE A 8 12.94 0.28 -27.88
C ILE A 8 13.81 0.95 -26.79
N SER A 9 14.08 2.26 -26.90
CA SER A 9 14.78 3.02 -25.87
C SER A 9 14.01 3.07 -24.55
N ASP A 10 12.70 3.28 -24.60
CA ASP A 10 11.85 3.32 -23.40
C ASP A 10 11.68 1.94 -22.77
N ALA A 11 11.54 0.88 -23.57
CA ALA A 11 11.52 -0.50 -23.07
C ALA A 11 12.86 -0.88 -22.39
N ASN A 12 13.99 -0.46 -22.97
CA ASN A 12 15.30 -0.67 -22.38
C ASN A 12 15.48 0.12 -21.07
N LYS A 13 14.97 1.35 -20.97
CA LYS A 13 14.99 2.11 -19.70
C LYS A 13 14.15 1.42 -18.62
N THR A 14 12.97 0.92 -18.96
CA THR A 14 12.11 0.18 -18.03
C THR A 14 12.78 -1.12 -17.57
N LEU A 15 13.42 -1.86 -18.48
CA LEU A 15 14.16 -3.09 -18.16
C LEU A 15 15.42 -2.81 -17.33
N SER A 16 16.17 -1.74 -17.63
CA SER A 16 17.32 -1.32 -16.81
C SER A 16 16.88 -0.87 -15.42
N HIS A 17 15.74 -0.20 -15.29
CA HIS A 17 15.16 0.16 -14.01
C HIS A 17 14.78 -1.11 -13.22
N GLN A 18 14.04 -2.05 -13.83
CA GLN A 18 13.68 -3.32 -13.19
C GLN A 18 14.90 -4.17 -12.80
N TYR A 19 15.93 -4.21 -13.64
CA TYR A 19 17.18 -4.90 -13.32
C TYR A 19 17.93 -4.25 -12.17
N SER A 20 17.98 -2.91 -12.13
CA SER A 20 18.52 -2.16 -10.98
C SER A 20 17.74 -2.43 -9.69
N LEU A 21 16.40 -2.54 -9.77
CA LEU A 21 15.57 -2.91 -8.62
C LEU A 21 15.96 -4.30 -8.11
N ILE A 22 16.11 -5.28 -9.01
CA ILE A 22 16.49 -6.66 -8.64
C ILE A 22 17.88 -6.70 -8.01
N VAL A 23 18.87 -6.00 -8.58
CA VAL A 23 20.24 -5.97 -8.05
C VAL A 23 20.29 -5.31 -6.66
N LYS A 24 19.52 -4.25 -6.44
CA LYS A 24 19.43 -3.57 -5.14
C LYS A 24 18.66 -4.38 -4.10
N ILE A 25 17.55 -5.02 -4.49
CA ILE A 25 16.85 -5.98 -3.62
C ILE A 25 17.82 -7.11 -3.23
N GLN A 26 18.61 -7.62 -4.17
CA GLN A 26 19.63 -8.62 -3.87
C GLN A 26 20.76 -8.09 -2.97
N SER A 27 21.16 -6.81 -3.07
CA SER A 27 22.19 -6.25 -2.18
C SER A 27 21.66 -6.02 -0.76
N VAL A 28 20.40 -5.57 -0.63
CA VAL A 28 19.70 -5.45 0.67
C VAL A 28 19.50 -6.82 1.31
N LEU A 29 19.14 -7.85 0.52
CA LEU A 29 19.03 -9.24 1.00
C LEU A 29 20.39 -9.88 1.36
N LYS A 30 21.49 -9.43 0.77
CA LYS A 30 22.85 -9.92 1.08
C LYS A 30 23.39 -9.40 2.42
N ASN A 31 22.91 -8.27 2.91
CA ASN A 31 23.23 -7.75 4.25
C ASN A 31 22.38 -8.45 5.33
N LYS A 32 22.53 -9.78 5.45
CA LYS A 32 21.70 -10.70 6.24
C LYS A 32 21.38 -10.27 7.68
N SER A 33 22.23 -9.47 8.33
CA SER A 33 21.99 -8.95 9.68
C SER A 33 21.00 -7.78 9.73
N ALA A 34 21.06 -6.85 8.77
CA ALA A 34 20.08 -5.78 8.62
C ALA A 34 18.76 -6.32 8.04
N THR A 35 18.83 -7.30 7.13
CA THR A 35 17.66 -7.92 6.51
C THR A 35 16.79 -8.66 7.53
N ASN A 36 17.36 -9.36 8.51
CA ASN A 36 16.59 -10.09 9.51
C ASN A 36 15.85 -9.15 10.49
N ALA A 37 16.52 -8.09 10.97
CA ALA A 37 15.87 -7.11 11.85
C ALA A 37 14.81 -6.27 11.11
N VAL A 38 15.03 -5.96 9.83
CA VAL A 38 14.04 -5.27 8.99
C VAL A 38 12.88 -6.21 8.62
N ALA A 39 13.14 -7.50 8.35
CA ALA A 39 12.10 -8.48 8.03
C ALA A 39 11.23 -8.84 9.24
N GLU A 40 11.83 -9.04 10.43
CA GLU A 40 11.07 -9.29 11.67
C GLU A 40 10.23 -8.07 12.08
N ASN A 41 10.80 -6.85 11.97
CA ASN A 41 10.02 -5.63 12.21
C ASN A 41 8.96 -5.39 11.12
N ALA A 42 9.23 -5.74 9.86
CA ALA A 42 8.26 -5.59 8.78
C ALA A 42 7.05 -6.51 8.96
N GLU A 43 7.25 -7.74 9.43
CA GLU A 43 6.14 -8.66 9.70
C GLU A 43 5.22 -8.12 10.81
N MET A 44 5.79 -7.63 11.92
CA MET A 44 5.03 -6.99 12.98
C MET A 44 4.25 -5.77 12.46
N ILE A 45 4.89 -4.93 11.64
CA ILE A 45 4.25 -3.78 11.00
C ILE A 45 3.12 -4.22 10.06
N TYR A 46 3.32 -5.28 9.28
CA TYR A 46 2.29 -5.80 8.37
C TYR A 46 1.10 -6.38 9.13
N GLN A 47 1.34 -7.08 10.23
CA GLN A 47 0.28 -7.56 11.11
C GLN A 47 -0.49 -6.40 11.75
N ASP A 48 0.21 -5.38 12.23
CA ASP A 48 -0.40 -4.17 12.78
C ASP A 48 -1.27 -3.45 11.74
N LEU A 49 -0.80 -3.31 10.49
CA LEU A 49 -1.59 -2.73 9.41
C LEU A 49 -2.82 -3.60 9.10
N LEU A 50 -2.64 -4.92 9.02
CA LEU A 50 -3.72 -5.87 8.74
C LEU A 50 -4.81 -5.84 9.81
N GLN A 51 -4.45 -5.77 11.09
CA GLN A 51 -5.41 -5.70 12.20
C GLN A 51 -6.34 -4.49 12.08
N ASN A 52 -5.85 -3.37 11.54
CA ASN A 52 -6.68 -2.19 11.29
C ASN A 52 -7.55 -2.33 10.04
N LEU A 53 -7.18 -3.17 9.07
CA LEU A 53 -7.95 -3.40 7.85
C LEU A 53 -9.10 -4.39 8.02
N ILE A 54 -8.96 -5.41 8.87
CA ILE A 54 -9.99 -6.43 9.12
C ILE A 54 -11.36 -5.81 9.45
N PRO A 55 -11.50 -4.91 10.44
CA PRO A 55 -12.80 -4.31 10.76
C PRO A 55 -13.31 -3.42 9.62
N ILE A 56 -12.43 -2.71 8.92
CA ILE A 56 -12.80 -1.88 7.76
C ILE A 56 -13.44 -2.76 6.68
N MET A 57 -12.78 -3.85 6.30
CA MET A 57 -13.24 -4.79 5.28
C MET A 57 -14.58 -5.43 5.64
N ALA A 58 -14.74 -5.85 6.91
CA ALA A 58 -15.99 -6.40 7.40
C ALA A 58 -17.15 -5.40 7.26
N THR A 59 -16.92 -4.13 7.62
CA THR A 59 -17.97 -3.10 7.58
C THR A 59 -18.38 -2.71 6.16
N ILE A 60 -17.45 -2.71 5.20
CA ILE A 60 -17.75 -2.38 3.80
C ILE A 60 -18.10 -3.61 2.93
N ASP A 61 -18.14 -4.79 3.55
CA ASP A 61 -18.46 -6.08 2.95
C ASP A 61 -17.53 -6.44 1.78
N ILE A 62 -16.23 -6.48 2.06
CA ILE A 62 -15.19 -6.82 1.08
C ILE A 62 -14.39 -8.02 1.58
N MET A 63 -14.23 -9.00 0.71
CA MET A 63 -13.37 -10.16 0.94
C MET A 63 -11.95 -9.90 0.44
N PRO A 64 -10.91 -10.45 1.10
CA PRO A 64 -9.55 -10.38 0.60
C PRO A 64 -9.41 -11.16 -0.71
N ARG A 65 -8.42 -10.81 -1.54
CA ARG A 65 -8.10 -11.58 -2.75
C ARG A 65 -7.84 -13.05 -2.41
N ASN A 66 -8.20 -13.96 -3.31
CA ASN A 66 -7.87 -15.37 -3.18
C ASN A 66 -6.55 -15.68 -3.92
N THR A 67 -5.43 -15.21 -3.36
CA THR A 67 -4.08 -15.38 -3.90
C THR A 67 -3.14 -15.92 -2.83
N SER A 68 -1.93 -16.36 -3.24
CA SER A 68 -0.85 -16.77 -2.32
C SER A 68 -0.05 -15.60 -1.74
N GLU A 69 -0.50 -14.36 -1.95
CA GLU A 69 0.14 -13.15 -1.42
C GLU A 69 0.02 -13.06 0.11
N HIS A 70 0.86 -12.23 0.71
CA HIS A 70 0.76 -11.92 2.14
C HIS A 70 -0.66 -11.39 2.50
N PRO A 71 -1.24 -11.77 3.66
CA PRO A 71 -2.61 -11.38 4.03
C PRO A 71 -2.90 -9.87 3.95
N LEU A 72 -1.94 -9.01 4.32
CA LEU A 72 -2.04 -7.56 4.14
C LEU A 72 -2.30 -7.17 2.67
N TRP A 73 -1.54 -7.73 1.74
CA TRP A 73 -1.67 -7.41 0.31
C TRP A 73 -2.95 -7.98 -0.28
N ARG A 74 -3.40 -9.13 0.22
CA ARG A 74 -4.71 -9.69 -0.15
C ARG A 74 -5.86 -8.81 0.31
N ALA A 75 -5.79 -8.28 1.53
CA ALA A 75 -6.76 -7.35 2.11
C ALA A 75 -6.82 -6.03 1.33
N LEU A 76 -5.68 -5.36 1.16
CA LEU A 76 -5.58 -4.12 0.40
C LEU A 76 -5.96 -4.32 -1.07
N GLY A 77 -5.51 -5.41 -1.66
CA GLY A 77 -5.87 -5.79 -3.01
C GLY A 77 -7.38 -5.94 -3.19
N GLY A 78 -8.05 -6.61 -2.24
CA GLY A 78 -9.51 -6.77 -2.27
C GLY A 78 -10.26 -5.43 -2.19
N ILE A 79 -9.83 -4.54 -1.30
CA ILE A 79 -10.40 -3.18 -1.19
C ILE A 79 -10.23 -2.40 -2.49
N MET A 80 -9.02 -2.41 -3.04
CA MET A 80 -8.71 -1.64 -4.25
C MET A 80 -9.38 -2.21 -5.50
N ASP A 81 -9.49 -3.53 -5.61
CA ASP A 81 -10.23 -4.18 -6.71
C ASP A 81 -11.71 -3.86 -6.63
N GLU A 82 -12.30 -3.90 -5.43
CA GLU A 82 -13.71 -3.51 -5.24
C GLU A 82 -13.91 -2.05 -5.59
N TYR A 83 -13.03 -1.14 -5.15
CA TYR A 83 -13.14 0.27 -5.49
C TYR A 83 -13.01 0.52 -7.00
N ALA A 84 -12.09 -0.17 -7.68
CA ALA A 84 -11.93 -0.06 -9.12
C ALA A 84 -13.14 -0.59 -9.90
N ARG A 85 -13.77 -1.67 -9.40
CA ARG A 85 -14.97 -2.26 -10.00
C ARG A 85 -16.23 -1.45 -9.69
N ASN A 86 -16.30 -0.89 -8.49
CA ASN A 86 -17.49 -0.27 -7.93
C ASN A 86 -17.10 0.99 -7.12
N PRO A 87 -17.22 2.19 -7.73
CA PRO A 87 -16.92 3.44 -7.04
C PRO A 87 -17.72 3.67 -5.75
N PHE A 88 -18.86 2.99 -5.59
CA PHE A 88 -19.67 3.03 -4.37
C PHE A 88 -18.95 2.47 -3.13
N ALA A 89 -17.84 1.73 -3.29
CA ALA A 89 -16.99 1.30 -2.18
C ALA A 89 -16.47 2.48 -1.35
N LEU A 90 -16.18 3.61 -2.00
CA LEU A 90 -15.78 4.85 -1.33
C LEU A 90 -16.92 5.42 -0.47
N GLU A 91 -18.16 5.37 -0.98
CA GLU A 91 -19.34 5.85 -0.26
C GLU A 91 -19.68 4.93 0.94
N LYS A 92 -19.53 3.61 0.79
CA LYS A 92 -19.65 2.66 1.91
C LYS A 92 -18.68 3.02 3.04
N LEU A 93 -17.40 3.22 2.69
CA LEU A 93 -16.38 3.58 3.66
C LEU A 93 -16.64 4.95 4.29
N ARG A 94 -17.01 5.96 3.49
CA ARG A 94 -17.37 7.30 4.00
C ARG A 94 -18.48 7.23 5.05
N ARG A 95 -19.56 6.47 4.77
CA ARG A 95 -20.66 6.25 5.72
C ARG A 95 -20.18 5.53 6.96
N ALA A 96 -19.36 4.48 6.80
CA ALA A 96 -18.79 3.75 7.93
C ALA A 96 -17.97 4.67 8.85
N ILE A 97 -17.10 5.52 8.29
CA ILE A 97 -16.33 6.50 9.07
C ILE A 97 -17.25 7.51 9.78
N LYS A 98 -18.33 7.96 9.13
CA LYS A 98 -19.25 8.95 9.72
C LYS A 98 -20.12 8.36 10.84
N LEU A 99 -20.50 7.08 10.72
CA LEU A 99 -21.48 6.44 11.61
C LEU A 99 -20.85 5.56 12.69
N ASP A 100 -19.62 5.09 12.48
CA ASP A 100 -18.93 4.17 13.37
C ASP A 100 -17.56 4.71 13.78
N SER A 101 -17.46 5.12 15.05
CA SER A 101 -16.24 5.68 15.63
C SER A 101 -15.09 4.67 15.74
N GLU A 102 -15.38 3.37 15.81
CA GLU A 102 -14.34 2.34 15.82
C GLU A 102 -13.71 2.22 14.43
N ILE A 103 -14.53 2.26 13.39
CA ILE A 103 -14.04 2.28 12.00
C ILE A 103 -13.25 3.54 11.70
N ALA A 104 -13.71 4.71 12.14
CA ALA A 104 -12.95 5.94 12.03
C ALA A 104 -11.56 5.81 12.69
N ARG A 105 -11.50 5.24 13.90
CA ARG A 105 -10.24 4.99 14.62
C ARG A 105 -9.35 3.97 13.91
N SER A 106 -9.91 2.90 13.36
CA SER A 106 -9.15 1.90 12.60
C SER A 106 -8.54 2.51 11.34
N VAL A 107 -9.29 3.35 10.61
CA VAL A 107 -8.78 4.08 9.44
C VAL A 107 -7.63 5.02 9.86
N ASP A 108 -7.80 5.78 10.93
CA ASP A 108 -6.77 6.70 11.44
C ASP A 108 -5.50 5.98 11.86
N ASN A 109 -5.65 4.88 12.59
CA ASN A 109 -4.53 4.05 13.02
C ASN A 109 -3.82 3.41 11.83
N TYR A 110 -4.56 2.91 10.84
CA TYR A 110 -3.97 2.38 9.61
C TYR A 110 -3.12 3.46 8.92
N MET A 111 -3.71 4.64 8.66
CA MET A 111 -3.02 5.73 7.96
C MET A 111 -1.75 6.15 8.69
N ARG A 112 -1.85 6.41 10.00
CA ARG A 112 -0.70 6.80 10.83
C ARG A 112 0.42 5.76 10.84
N ARG A 113 0.08 4.47 10.91
CA ARG A 113 1.06 3.38 10.91
C ARG A 113 1.72 3.18 9.55
N ALA A 114 0.95 3.32 8.47
CA ALA A 114 1.46 3.25 7.11
C ALA A 114 2.41 4.42 6.81
N ASP A 115 2.06 5.65 7.23
CA ASP A 115 2.93 6.82 7.10
C ASP A 115 4.23 6.65 7.90
N ALA A 116 4.14 6.15 9.13
CA ALA A 116 5.32 5.87 9.96
C ALA A 116 6.23 4.81 9.33
N PHE A 117 5.65 3.77 8.72
CA PHE A 117 6.41 2.76 7.98
C PHE A 117 7.12 3.35 6.77
N LEU A 118 6.43 4.15 5.95
CA LEU A 118 7.03 4.82 4.80
C LEU A 118 8.14 5.79 5.21
N ALA A 119 7.96 6.52 6.31
CA ALA A 119 8.99 7.38 6.87
C ALA A 119 10.21 6.58 7.37
N HIS A 120 9.99 5.42 8.00
CA HIS A 120 11.06 4.52 8.43
C HIS A 120 11.83 3.96 7.23
N LEU A 121 11.15 3.57 6.15
CA LEU A 121 11.79 3.13 4.91
C LEU A 121 12.65 4.24 4.30
N ASN A 122 12.13 5.47 4.23
CA ASN A 122 12.90 6.62 3.74
C ASN A 122 14.16 6.89 4.58
N ALA A 123 14.08 6.71 5.90
CA ALA A 123 15.20 6.91 6.80
C ALA A 123 16.26 5.80 6.72
N THR A 124 15.84 4.57 6.41
CA THR A 124 16.71 3.37 6.38
C THR A 124 17.25 3.04 5.00
N GLU A 125 16.60 3.52 3.93
CA GLU A 125 17.02 3.37 2.53
C GLU A 125 17.03 4.73 1.82
N PRO A 126 18.14 5.49 1.90
CA PRO A 126 18.22 6.87 1.40
C PRO A 126 18.09 6.99 -0.13
N ASP A 127 18.32 5.89 -0.85
CA ASP A 127 18.14 5.79 -2.31
C ASP A 127 16.65 5.89 -2.71
N GLY A 128 15.72 5.73 -1.75
CA GLY A 128 14.29 5.99 -1.89
C GLY A 128 13.52 5.02 -2.79
N ILE A 129 14.13 3.91 -3.20
CA ILE A 129 13.54 2.98 -4.14
C ILE A 129 12.45 2.13 -3.47
N LEU A 130 12.69 1.66 -2.26
CA LEU A 130 11.72 0.85 -1.52
C LEU A 130 10.53 1.72 -1.12
N SER A 131 10.79 2.90 -0.58
CA SER A 131 9.72 3.84 -0.22
C SER A 131 8.90 4.27 -1.44
N ALA A 132 9.53 4.57 -2.59
CA ALA A 132 8.81 4.85 -3.83
C ALA A 132 7.98 3.65 -4.29
N THR A 133 8.52 2.43 -4.21
CA THR A 133 7.79 1.20 -4.58
C THR A 133 6.52 1.01 -3.74
N PHE A 134 6.60 1.24 -2.42
CA PHE A 134 5.43 1.13 -1.55
C PHE A 134 4.45 2.29 -1.73
N THR A 135 4.95 3.51 -1.95
CA THR A 135 4.15 4.72 -2.19
C THR A 135 3.37 4.62 -3.51
N ASP A 136 3.99 4.13 -4.58
CA ASP A 136 3.33 3.96 -5.88
C ASP A 136 2.49 2.66 -5.95
N GLY A 137 2.70 1.77 -4.99
CA GLY A 137 2.07 0.46 -4.87
C GLY A 137 0.70 0.46 -4.17
N LEU A 138 0.31 -0.71 -3.65
CA LEU A 138 -0.97 -0.88 -2.96
C LEU A 138 -1.08 -0.02 -1.69
N LEU A 139 0.03 0.19 -0.98
CA LEU A 139 0.05 0.94 0.28
C LEU A 139 -0.24 2.43 0.07
N GLY A 140 0.37 3.10 -0.90
CA GLY A 140 0.04 4.51 -1.16
C GLY A 140 -1.32 4.71 -1.82
N LYS A 141 -1.77 3.75 -2.66
CA LYS A 141 -3.14 3.77 -3.21
C LYS A 141 -4.20 3.64 -2.12
N SER A 142 -4.00 2.76 -1.14
CA SER A 142 -4.93 2.64 -0.02
C SER A 142 -4.91 3.86 0.89
N LEU A 143 -3.75 4.46 1.16
CA LEU A 143 -3.65 5.73 1.88
C LEU A 143 -4.47 6.84 1.20
N THR A 144 -4.36 6.94 -0.13
CA THR A 144 -5.14 7.91 -0.93
C THR A 144 -6.64 7.65 -0.81
N PHE A 145 -7.06 6.39 -0.95
CA PHE A 145 -8.46 5.98 -0.82
C PHE A 145 -9.03 6.30 0.56
N PHE A 146 -8.31 5.97 1.64
CA PHE A 146 -8.73 6.25 3.00
C PHE A 146 -8.77 7.76 3.30
N ALA A 147 -7.79 8.52 2.82
CA ALA A 147 -7.78 9.97 2.95
C ALA A 147 -9.00 10.62 2.26
N GLN A 148 -9.33 10.16 1.04
CA GLN A 148 -10.50 10.64 0.31
C GLN A 148 -11.80 10.33 1.07
N ALA A 149 -11.94 9.11 1.59
CA ALA A 149 -13.12 8.71 2.36
C ALA A 149 -13.30 9.57 3.61
N LYS A 150 -12.20 9.86 4.33
CA LYS A 150 -12.21 10.75 5.50
C LYS A 150 -12.63 12.17 5.15
N GLN A 151 -12.05 12.75 4.09
CA GLN A 151 -12.40 14.10 3.65
C GLN A 151 -13.90 14.20 3.37
N LEU A 152 -14.44 13.25 2.61
CA LEU A 152 -15.87 13.19 2.31
C LEU A 152 -16.75 12.97 3.56
N ALA A 153 -16.25 12.26 4.58
CA ALA A 153 -16.99 12.06 5.83
C ALA A 153 -17.11 13.38 6.62
N THR A 154 -16.12 14.26 6.52
CA THR A 154 -16.08 15.57 7.19
C THR A 154 -16.76 16.71 6.41
N GLN A 155 -16.85 16.61 5.08
CA GLN A 155 -17.40 17.67 4.21
C GLN A 155 -18.93 17.62 4.03
N GLY A 156 -19.59 16.53 4.43
CA GLY A 156 -21.02 16.33 4.23
C GLY A 156 -21.91 16.94 5.32
N GLU A 157 -21.78 18.25 5.55
CA GLU A 157 -22.78 19.10 6.22
C GLU A 157 -23.70 19.75 5.19
#